data_AF-H1ZYK8-F1
#
_entry.id   AF-H1ZYK8-F1
#
_cell.length_a   1.000
_cell.length_b   1.000
_cell.length_c   1.000
_cell.angle_alpha   90.00
_cell.angle_beta   90.00
_cell.angle_gamma   90.00
#
_symmetry.space_group_name_H-M   'P 1'
#
loop_
_entity.id
_entity.type
_entity.pdbx_description
1 polymer ?
#
loop_
_entity_poly.entity_id
_entity_poly.type
_entity_poly.pdbx_seq_one_letter_code
_entity_poly.pdbx_strand_id
1 'polypeptide(L)' 'LVARKVAKEQGLTKGYRLIVNNGQEGAQSVYHLHIHVMGGRQMKWPPG' A
#
# COMPACT_ATOMS: atom_id res chain seq x y z
N LEU A 1 -5.86 6.38 -9.72
CA LEU A 1 -4.93 7.41 -10.25
C LEU A 1 -4.09 8.08 -9.16
N VAL A 2 -4.68 8.50 -8.04
CA VAL A 2 -4.00 9.20 -6.92
C VAL A 2 -2.82 8.40 -6.33
N ALA A 3 -3.00 7.11 -6.02
CA ALA A 3 -1.94 6.30 -5.42
C ALA A 3 -0.65 6.23 -6.28
N ARG A 4 -0.79 6.11 -7.60
CA ARG A 4 0.34 6.16 -8.55
C ARG A 4 1.03 7.53 -8.55
N LYS A 5 0.25 8.61 -8.49
CA LYS A 5 0.79 9.98 -8.43
C LYS A 5 1.62 10.17 -7.15
N VAL A 6 1.06 9.81 -6.00
CA VAL A 6 1.76 9.90 -4.70
C VAL A 6 3.02 9.03 -4.70
N ALA A 7 2.96 7.79 -5.22
CA ALA A 7 4.14 6.94 -5.31
C ALA A 7 5.26 7.57 -6.15
N LYS A 8 4.90 8.23 -7.26
CA LYS A 8 5.86 8.98 -8.09
C LYS A 8 6.46 10.17 -7.33
N GLU A 9 5.63 10.95 -6.64
CA GLU A 9 6.05 12.11 -5.84
C GLU A 9 6.98 11.71 -4.68
N GLN A 10 6.78 10.52 -4.11
CA GLN A 10 7.63 9.94 -3.07
C GLN A 10 8.87 9.20 -3.62
N GLY A 11 9.15 9.29 -4.92
CA GLY A 11 10.36 8.70 -5.53
C GLY A 11 10.37 7.17 -5.59
N LEU A 12 9.20 6.50 -5.54
CA LEU A 12 9.09 5.04 -5.59
C LEU A 12 9.27 4.51 -7.03
N THR A 13 10.46 4.73 -7.60
CA THR A 13 10.79 4.42 -9.00
C THR A 13 10.99 2.94 -9.30
N LYS A 14 11.37 2.15 -8.28
CA LYS A 14 11.62 0.70 -8.40
C LYS A 14 10.36 -0.16 -8.20
N GLY A 15 9.18 0.46 -8.11
CA GLY A 15 7.91 -0.22 -7.84
C GLY A 15 7.39 0.01 -6.41
N TYR A 16 6.13 -0.33 -6.20
CA TYR A 16 5.41 -0.20 -4.93
C TYR A 16 4.25 -1.22 -4.87
N ARG A 17 3.76 -1.51 -3.66
CA ARG A 17 2.57 -2.35 -3.41
C ARG A 17 1.42 -1.47 -2.90
N LEU A 18 0.23 -1.68 -3.44
CA LEU A 18 -1.02 -1.14 -2.90
C LEU A 18 -1.70 -2.21 -2.03
N ILE A 19 -2.21 -1.81 -0.87
CA ILE A 19 -2.96 -2.69 0.03
C ILE A 19 -4.25 -2.01 0.46
N VAL A 20 -5.34 -2.78 0.42
CA VAL A 20 -6.62 -2.45 1.03
C VAL A 20 -6.92 -3.55 2.05
N ASN A 21 -7.06 -3.15 3.31
CA ASN A 21 -7.40 -4.04 4.40
C ASN A 21 -8.91 -3.98 4.64
N ASN A 22 -9.55 -5.14 4.82
CA ASN A 22 -10.98 -5.22 5.09
C ASN A 22 -11.24 -6.14 6.29
N GLY A 23 -11.89 -5.61 7.33
CA GLY A 23 -12.23 -6.36 8.53
C GLY A 23 -11.03 -6.78 9.38
N GLN A 24 -11.30 -7.65 10.35
CA GLN A 24 -10.33 -8.09 11.35
C GLN A 24 -9.19 -8.92 10.74
N GLU A 25 -9.52 -9.93 9.93
CA GLU A 25 -8.52 -10.80 9.27
C GLU A 25 -7.67 -10.05 8.24
N GLY A 26 -8.19 -8.96 7.67
CA GLY A 26 -7.43 -8.05 6.84
C GLY A 26 -6.57 -7.06 7.63
N ALA A 27 -6.61 -7.06 8.97
CA ALA A 27 -5.97 -6.07 9.83
C ALA A 27 -6.37 -4.62 9.52
N GLN A 28 -7.67 -4.36 9.30
CA GLN A 28 -8.19 -3.00 9.12
C GLN A 28 -8.18 -2.26 10.47
N SER A 29 -7.36 -1.21 10.58
CA SER A 29 -7.26 -0.41 11.81
C SER A 29 -8.25 0.75 11.90
N VAL A 30 -8.64 1.32 10.75
CA VAL A 30 -9.59 2.43 10.65
C VAL A 30 -10.74 2.06 9.72
N TYR A 31 -11.97 2.14 10.21
CA TYR A 31 -13.19 1.79 9.47
C TYR A 31 -13.66 2.91 8.52
N HIS A 32 -12.74 3.37 7.69
CA HIS A 32 -12.95 4.24 6.53
C HIS A 32 -12.12 3.65 5.38
N LEU A 33 -12.64 3.61 4.15
CA LEU A 33 -11.90 3.05 3.02
C LEU A 33 -10.58 3.81 2.79
N HIS A 34 -9.45 3.14 2.97
CA HIS A 34 -8.13 3.72 2.74
C HIS A 34 -7.24 2.74 1.96
N ILE A 35 -6.26 3.28 1.26
CA ILE A 35 -5.30 2.53 0.45
C ILE A 35 -3.91 2.83 0.99
N HIS A 36 -3.16 1.80 1.38
CA HIS A 36 -1.75 1.93 1.70
C HIS A 36 -0.89 1.92 0.44
N VAL A 37 0.15 2.74 0.41
CA VAL A 37 1.20 2.73 -0.62
C VAL A 37 2.52 2.39 0.08
N MET A 38 3.10 1.23 -0.24
CA MET A 38 4.39 0.80 0.33
C MET A 38 5.44 0.61 -0.75
N GLY A 39 6.64 1.16 -0.54
CA GLY A 39 7.78 1.00 -1.44
C GLY A 39 9.09 1.36 -0.77
N GLY A 40 10.14 1.56 -1.55
CA GLY A 40 11.48 1.91 -1.05
C GLY A 40 12.33 0.69 -0.64
N ARG A 41 11.76 -0.51 -0.70
CA ARG A 41 12.46 -1.79 -0.49
C ARG A 41 11.77 -2.93 -1.26
N GLN A 42 12.47 -4.05 -1.45
CA GLN A 42 11.85 -5.27 -1.97
C GLN A 42 10.77 -5.75 -0.98
N MET A 43 9.55 -5.91 -1.49
CA MET A 43 8.45 -6.49 -0.72
C MET A 43 8.51 -8.02 -0.82
N LYS A 44 8.38 -8.70 0.32
CA LYS A 44 8.31 -10.16 0.37
C LYS A 44 6.91 -10.67 -0.01
N TRP A 45 6.84 -11.97 -0.24
CA TRP A 45 5.62 -12.73 -0.49
C TRP A 45 5.61 -13.95 0.44
N PRO A 46 4.50 -14.28 1.13
CA PRO A 46 3.19 -13.61 1.09
C PRO A 46 3.19 -12.19 1.70
N PRO A 47 2.17 -11.35 1.42
CA PRO A 47 2.11 -9.94 1.81
C PRO A 47 1.54 -9.75 3.22
N GLY A 48 2.08 -10.51 4.19
CA GLY A 48 1.45 -10.82 5.47
C GLY A 48 1.56 -12.32 5.69
#